data_AF-A0A409YES9-F1
#
_entry.id   AF-A0A409YES9-F1
#
_cell.length_a   1.000
_cell.length_b   1.000
_cell.length_c   1.000
_cell.angle_alpha   90.00
_cell.angle_beta   90.00
_cell.angle_gamma   90.00
#
_symmetry.space_group_name_H-M   'P 1'
#
loop_
_entity.id
_entity.type
_entity.pdbx_description
1 polymer ?
#
loop_
_entity_poly.entity_id
_entity_poly.type
_entity_poly.pdbx_seq_one_letter_code
_entity_poly.pdbx_strand_id
1 'polypeptide(L)'
;MQRKAALWITGAFRTSPTGGVEALAGLLPISFLLRRMADRAAARFVTLTKTHPLRALVTEEYHGEAPLHRISLARLTPRQREKVKGPLVDNTLVCPQISEPIAPVPPQAQPGLRLVDRFKEQIGLSNVDDVPVIAIRHAELRDYLIDWFANPNAAIVAVDATVIQRGHARIRVHESRWVVGNVTVPDAELSAVSTGVLQALLLDDIDEIDILTDSSTAIDRILDCSPHSGQQYSLAACDALEPWLEANPNHIIRIYYTPSDRRWGYLPIHAEAHELARGLQ
;
A
#
# COMPACT_ATOMS: atom_id res chain seq x y z
N MET A 1 -34.11 -7.55 -8.91
CA MET A 1 -33.37 -8.66 -9.54
C MET A 1 -32.43 -9.35 -8.57
N GLN A 2 -31.59 -8.61 -7.84
CA GLN A 2 -30.65 -9.16 -6.84
C GLN A 2 -31.29 -10.11 -5.82
N ARG A 3 -32.40 -9.73 -5.19
CA ARG A 3 -33.16 -10.61 -4.29
C ARG A 3 -33.52 -11.97 -4.90
N LYS A 4 -33.90 -12.02 -6.17
CA LYS A 4 -34.23 -13.30 -6.83
C LYS A 4 -32.97 -14.16 -6.92
N ALA A 5 -31.84 -13.61 -7.36
CA ALA A 5 -30.57 -14.32 -7.38
C ALA A 5 -30.13 -14.78 -5.98
N ALA A 6 -30.28 -13.93 -4.96
CA ALA A 6 -29.95 -14.25 -3.58
C ALA A 6 -30.77 -15.44 -3.03
N LEU A 7 -32.07 -15.50 -3.35
CA LEU A 7 -32.94 -16.63 -3.00
C LEU A 7 -32.56 -17.92 -3.74
N TRP A 8 -32.07 -17.82 -4.97
CA TRP A 8 -31.59 -18.98 -5.72
C TRP A 8 -30.27 -19.52 -5.17
N ILE A 9 -29.35 -18.63 -4.76
CA ILE A 9 -28.06 -19.02 -4.17
C ILE A 9 -28.26 -19.68 -2.81
N THR A 10 -29.10 -19.08 -1.96
CA THR A 10 -29.24 -19.52 -0.56
C THR A 10 -30.34 -20.55 -0.34
N GLY A 11 -31.26 -20.73 -1.31
CA GLY A 11 -32.46 -21.56 -1.15
C GLY A 11 -33.46 -21.04 -0.11
N ALA A 12 -33.29 -19.80 0.37
CA ALA A 12 -34.12 -19.23 1.42
C ALA A 12 -35.59 -19.03 0.97
N PHE A 13 -36.53 -19.02 1.93
CA PHE A 13 -37.95 -18.82 1.64
C PHE A 13 -38.22 -17.46 0.99
N ARG A 14 -39.27 -17.38 0.17
CA ARG A 14 -39.70 -16.13 -0.49
C ARG A 14 -40.07 -15.01 0.50
N THR A 15 -40.35 -15.33 1.75
CA THR A 15 -40.67 -14.38 2.84
C THR A 15 -39.45 -13.93 3.63
N SER A 16 -38.27 -14.50 3.36
CA SER A 16 -37.05 -14.19 4.10
C SER A 16 -36.65 -12.72 3.90
N PRO A 17 -36.12 -12.05 4.96
CA PRO A 17 -35.71 -10.65 4.89
C PRO A 17 -34.63 -10.42 3.83
N THR A 18 -34.84 -9.46 2.93
CA THR A 18 -33.94 -9.20 1.79
C THR A 18 -32.49 -9.00 2.19
N GLY A 19 -32.23 -8.14 3.19
CA GLY A 19 -30.85 -7.87 3.63
C GLY A 19 -30.15 -9.10 4.20
N GLY A 20 -30.88 -9.96 4.91
CA GLY A 20 -30.31 -11.21 5.44
C GLY A 20 -29.99 -12.23 4.35
N VAL A 21 -30.89 -12.39 3.36
CA VAL A 21 -30.66 -13.31 2.23
C VAL A 21 -29.51 -12.82 1.35
N GLU A 22 -29.40 -11.51 1.11
CA GLU A 22 -28.29 -10.93 0.35
C GLU A 22 -26.95 -11.10 1.07
N ALA A 23 -26.91 -10.85 2.39
CA ALA A 23 -25.71 -11.06 3.19
C ALA A 23 -25.26 -12.53 3.21
N LEU A 24 -26.20 -13.48 3.41
CA LEU A 24 -25.91 -14.92 3.38
C LEU A 24 -25.46 -15.39 1.99
N ALA A 25 -25.97 -14.76 0.92
CA ALA A 25 -25.52 -15.01 -0.45
C ALA A 25 -24.15 -14.39 -0.77
N GLY A 26 -23.54 -13.64 0.17
CA GLY A 26 -22.31 -12.88 -0.07
C GLY A 26 -22.49 -11.72 -1.07
N LEU A 27 -23.72 -11.26 -1.27
CA LEU A 27 -24.04 -10.20 -2.22
C LEU A 27 -24.08 -8.83 -1.52
N LEU A 28 -23.23 -7.92 -1.96
CA LEU A 28 -23.28 -6.53 -1.53
C LEU A 28 -24.57 -5.87 -2.06
N PRO A 29 -25.39 -5.19 -1.23
CA PRO A 29 -26.60 -4.51 -1.70
C PRO A 29 -26.29 -3.58 -2.88
N ILE A 30 -27.17 -3.56 -3.89
CA ILE A 30 -26.97 -2.79 -5.15
C ILE A 30 -26.54 -1.33 -4.88
N SER A 31 -27.12 -0.65 -3.90
CA SER A 31 -26.77 0.74 -3.57
C SER A 31 -25.30 0.90 -3.19
N PHE A 32 -24.77 -0.01 -2.35
CA PHE A 32 -23.36 -0.02 -1.98
C PHE A 32 -22.46 -0.46 -3.13
N LEU A 33 -22.92 -1.39 -3.98
CA LEU A 33 -22.18 -1.78 -5.17
C LEU A 33 -22.03 -0.61 -6.15
N LEU A 34 -23.10 0.12 -6.43
CA LEU A 34 -23.08 1.29 -7.30
C LEU A 34 -22.17 2.39 -6.74
N ARG A 35 -22.25 2.64 -5.42
CA ARG A 35 -21.35 3.58 -4.75
C ARG A 35 -19.88 3.16 -4.89
N ARG A 36 -19.56 1.90 -4.59
CA ARG A 36 -18.20 1.35 -4.76
C ARG A 36 -17.70 1.48 -6.20
N MET A 37 -18.56 1.25 -7.19
CA MET A 37 -18.21 1.41 -8.60
C MET A 37 -17.95 2.88 -8.96
N ALA A 38 -18.76 3.81 -8.44
CA ALA A 38 -18.57 5.25 -8.63
C ALA A 38 -17.26 5.73 -7.99
N ASP A 39 -17.02 5.36 -6.73
CA ASP A 39 -15.79 5.69 -6.00
C ASP A 39 -14.54 5.15 -6.74
N ARG A 40 -14.62 3.92 -7.26
CA ARG A 40 -13.53 3.34 -8.06
C ARG A 40 -13.33 4.05 -9.40
N ALA A 41 -14.40 4.55 -10.03
CA ALA A 41 -14.30 5.34 -11.25
C ALA A 41 -13.65 6.69 -10.98
N ALA A 42 -13.98 7.35 -9.86
CA ALA A 42 -13.34 8.58 -9.42
C ALA A 42 -11.85 8.37 -9.10
N ALA A 43 -11.51 7.32 -8.35
CA ALA A 43 -10.11 6.97 -8.05
C ALA A 43 -9.28 6.76 -9.33
N ARG A 44 -9.79 5.96 -10.28
CA ARG A 44 -9.15 5.76 -11.60
C ARG A 44 -9.02 7.05 -12.40
N PHE A 45 -9.92 8.00 -12.20
CA PHE A 45 -9.87 9.27 -12.89
C PHE A 45 -8.72 10.15 -12.38
N VAL A 46 -8.50 10.17 -11.05
CA VAL A 46 -7.36 10.88 -10.44
C VAL A 46 -6.03 10.31 -10.92
N THR A 47 -5.94 8.99 -11.09
CA THR A 47 -4.72 8.31 -11.59
C THR A 47 -4.42 8.55 -13.08
N LEU A 48 -5.26 9.29 -13.82
CA LEU A 48 -4.98 9.59 -15.23
C LEU A 48 -3.83 10.60 -15.36
N THR A 49 -3.06 10.50 -16.45
CA THR A 49 -2.04 11.50 -16.79
C THR A 49 -2.66 12.88 -17.01
N LYS A 50 -1.89 13.95 -16.78
CA LYS A 50 -2.35 15.34 -16.97
C LYS A 50 -2.79 15.65 -18.41
N THR A 51 -2.31 14.89 -19.38
CA THR A 51 -2.61 15.00 -20.82
C THR A 51 -3.76 14.08 -21.28
N HIS A 52 -4.36 13.30 -20.37
CA HIS A 52 -5.35 12.29 -20.74
C HIS A 52 -6.62 12.92 -21.35
N PRO A 53 -7.16 12.41 -22.48
CA PRO A 53 -8.32 13.01 -23.15
C PRO A 53 -9.59 13.12 -22.28
N LEU A 54 -9.80 12.19 -21.34
CA LEU A 54 -10.94 12.29 -20.41
C LEU A 54 -10.82 13.48 -19.44
N ARG A 55 -9.61 13.97 -19.18
CA ARG A 55 -9.43 15.20 -18.40
C ARG A 55 -9.90 16.44 -19.16
N ALA A 56 -9.88 16.41 -20.49
CA ALA A 56 -10.45 17.50 -21.30
C ALA A 56 -11.99 17.64 -21.15
N LEU A 57 -12.68 16.64 -20.59
CA LEU A 57 -14.13 16.63 -20.41
C LEU A 57 -14.61 17.15 -19.05
N VAL A 58 -13.72 17.29 -18.07
CA VAL A 58 -14.08 17.72 -16.71
C VAL A 58 -13.92 19.23 -16.51
N THR A 59 -14.07 19.68 -15.27
CA THR A 59 -13.91 21.09 -14.87
C THR A 59 -12.47 21.57 -15.04
N GLU A 60 -12.28 22.89 -15.05
CA GLU A 60 -10.97 23.53 -15.21
C GLU A 60 -9.97 23.13 -14.12
N GLU A 61 -10.44 22.77 -12.93
CA GLU A 61 -9.56 22.31 -11.84
C GLU A 61 -8.85 20.99 -12.16
N TYR A 62 -9.48 20.12 -12.97
CA TYR A 62 -9.02 18.75 -13.19
C TYR A 62 -8.60 18.45 -14.64
N HIS A 63 -8.72 19.43 -15.54
CA HIS A 63 -8.31 19.23 -16.94
C HIS A 63 -6.79 19.09 -17.13
N GLY A 64 -6.00 19.57 -16.17
CA GLY A 64 -4.54 19.49 -16.21
C GLY A 64 -3.96 20.25 -17.40
N GLU A 65 -3.31 19.52 -18.30
CA GLU A 65 -2.69 20.05 -19.52
C GLU A 65 -3.47 19.65 -20.79
N ALA A 66 -4.56 18.89 -20.63
CA ALA A 66 -5.37 18.43 -21.75
C ALA A 66 -6.20 19.59 -22.32
N PRO A 67 -6.20 19.83 -23.66
CA PRO A 67 -6.95 20.92 -24.25
C PRO A 67 -8.46 20.71 -24.06
N LEU A 68 -9.16 21.70 -23.51
CA LEU A 68 -10.60 21.61 -23.19
C LEU A 68 -11.44 21.24 -24.41
N HIS A 69 -12.10 20.09 -24.33
CA HIS A 69 -12.96 19.59 -25.40
C HIS A 69 -14.24 20.43 -25.53
N ARG A 70 -14.87 20.42 -26.71
CA ARG A 70 -16.08 21.22 -27.02
C ARG A 70 -17.26 20.90 -26.09
N ILE A 71 -17.36 19.66 -25.63
CA ILE A 71 -18.44 19.18 -24.74
C ILE A 71 -18.01 19.13 -23.25
N SER A 72 -16.90 19.76 -22.90
CA SER A 72 -16.38 19.78 -21.53
C SER A 72 -17.39 20.37 -20.53
N LEU A 73 -17.44 19.80 -19.33
CA LEU A 73 -18.20 20.34 -18.21
C LEU A 73 -17.74 21.76 -17.83
N ALA A 74 -16.46 22.11 -18.07
CA ALA A 74 -15.95 23.45 -17.89
C ALA A 74 -16.72 24.50 -18.71
N ARG A 75 -17.15 24.14 -19.93
CA ARG A 75 -17.87 25.03 -20.85
C ARG A 75 -19.36 25.20 -20.52
N LEU A 76 -19.89 24.41 -19.59
CA LEU A 76 -21.28 24.54 -19.14
C LEU A 76 -21.43 25.68 -18.14
N THR A 77 -22.55 26.40 -18.26
CA THR A 77 -22.96 27.39 -17.24
C THR A 77 -23.33 26.69 -15.93
N PRO A 78 -23.24 27.36 -14.76
CA PRO A 78 -23.61 26.75 -13.47
C PRO A 78 -25.01 26.11 -13.46
N ARG A 79 -26.01 26.79 -14.03
CA ARG A 79 -27.38 26.28 -14.17
C ARG A 79 -27.49 25.03 -15.04
N GLN A 80 -26.61 24.88 -16.03
CA GLN A 80 -26.56 23.67 -16.87
C GLN A 80 -25.87 22.53 -16.11
N ARG A 81 -24.78 22.81 -15.38
CA ARG A 81 -24.07 21.80 -14.57
C ARG A 81 -25.00 21.14 -13.54
N GLU A 82 -25.87 21.91 -12.88
CA GLU A 82 -26.86 21.37 -11.94
C GLU A 82 -27.85 20.37 -12.57
N LYS A 83 -28.12 20.52 -13.87
CA LYS A 83 -29.07 19.67 -14.60
C LYS A 83 -28.42 18.44 -15.20
N VAL A 84 -27.11 18.48 -15.46
CA VAL A 84 -26.38 17.36 -16.03
C VAL A 84 -26.05 16.37 -14.92
N LYS A 85 -26.44 15.11 -15.12
CA LYS A 85 -26.12 14.00 -14.21
C LYS A 85 -25.29 12.99 -14.95
N GLY A 86 -24.37 12.36 -14.24
CA GLY A 86 -23.62 11.22 -14.75
C GLY A 86 -22.26 11.06 -14.09
N PRO A 87 -21.56 9.95 -14.38
CA PRO A 87 -20.32 9.59 -13.70
C PRO A 87 -19.23 10.65 -13.79
N LEU A 88 -19.13 11.37 -14.92
CA LEU A 88 -18.17 12.47 -15.09
C LEU A 88 -18.46 13.67 -14.18
N VAL A 89 -19.74 13.99 -13.96
CA VAL A 89 -20.14 15.05 -13.03
C VAL A 89 -19.89 14.61 -11.59
N ASP A 90 -20.25 13.37 -11.26
CA ASP A 90 -20.02 12.82 -9.92
C ASP A 90 -18.52 12.78 -9.60
N ASN A 91 -17.67 12.43 -10.58
CA ASN A 91 -16.22 12.48 -10.42
C ASN A 91 -15.71 13.88 -10.05
N THR A 92 -16.27 14.96 -10.60
CA THR A 92 -15.86 16.33 -10.23
C THR A 92 -16.15 16.69 -8.78
N LEU A 93 -17.11 16.00 -8.15
CA LEU A 93 -17.45 16.18 -6.74
C LEU A 93 -16.63 15.28 -5.81
N VAL A 94 -16.25 14.08 -6.28
CA VAL A 94 -15.52 13.08 -5.48
C VAL A 94 -14.01 13.26 -5.58
N CYS A 95 -13.46 13.65 -6.74
CA CYS A 95 -12.01 13.82 -6.91
C CYS A 95 -11.38 14.80 -5.89
N PRO A 96 -12.01 15.92 -5.49
CA PRO A 96 -11.48 16.80 -4.43
C PRO A 96 -11.38 16.14 -3.05
N GLN A 97 -12.13 15.06 -2.82
CA GLN A 97 -12.14 14.33 -1.55
C GLN A 97 -11.01 13.30 -1.46
N ILE A 98 -10.38 12.97 -2.60
CA ILE A 98 -9.24 12.05 -2.65
C ILE A 98 -7.98 12.86 -2.32
N SER A 99 -7.53 12.75 -1.08
CA SER A 99 -6.33 13.44 -0.59
C SER A 99 -5.04 12.68 -0.85
N GLU A 100 -5.13 11.42 -1.31
CA GLU A 100 -3.97 10.58 -1.55
C GLU A 100 -3.18 11.07 -2.78
N PRO A 101 -1.88 11.39 -2.62
CA PRO A 101 -1.05 11.76 -3.76
C PRO A 101 -0.69 10.51 -4.55
N ILE A 102 -1.17 10.43 -5.80
CA ILE A 102 -0.87 9.35 -6.73
C ILE A 102 -0.14 9.94 -7.94
N ALA A 103 1.03 9.40 -8.24
CA ALA A 103 1.76 9.69 -9.46
C ALA A 103 1.29 8.72 -10.57
N PRO A 104 0.66 9.19 -11.66
CA PRO A 104 0.14 8.31 -12.72
C PRO A 104 1.19 7.43 -13.38
N VAL A 105 2.35 8.01 -13.69
CA VAL A 105 3.44 7.37 -14.43
C VAL A 105 4.78 7.89 -13.89
N PRO A 106 5.18 7.47 -12.67
CA PRO A 106 6.48 7.84 -12.14
C PRO A 106 7.59 7.16 -12.97
N PRO A 107 8.75 7.80 -13.18
CA PRO A 107 9.88 7.21 -13.89
C PRO A 107 10.26 5.82 -13.38
N GLN A 108 10.25 5.65 -12.06
CA GLN A 108 10.60 4.42 -11.34
C GLN A 108 9.62 3.26 -11.59
N ALA A 109 8.42 3.50 -12.13
CA ALA A 109 7.49 2.44 -12.52
C ALA A 109 7.74 1.89 -13.93
N GLN A 110 8.53 2.59 -14.75
CA GLN A 110 8.80 2.18 -16.12
C GLN A 110 9.72 0.95 -16.16
N PRO A 111 9.40 -0.09 -16.95
CA PRO A 111 10.28 -1.24 -17.12
C PRO A 111 11.70 -0.83 -17.52
N GLY A 112 12.71 -1.40 -16.87
CA GLY A 112 14.13 -1.08 -17.05
C GLY A 112 14.62 0.11 -16.20
N LEU A 113 13.72 0.95 -15.69
CA LEU A 113 14.04 2.01 -14.73
C LEU A 113 13.64 1.65 -13.30
N ARG A 114 12.96 0.52 -13.10
CA ARG A 114 12.58 0.04 -11.77
C ARG A 114 13.81 -0.31 -10.97
N LEU A 115 13.75 -0.05 -9.67
CA LEU A 115 14.84 -0.36 -8.73
C LEU A 115 15.19 -1.85 -8.78
N VAL A 116 14.18 -2.72 -8.86
CA VAL A 116 14.32 -4.18 -9.04
C VAL A 116 14.96 -4.60 -10.36
N ASP A 117 14.79 -3.81 -11.43
CA ASP A 117 15.38 -4.11 -12.74
C ASP A 117 16.85 -3.71 -12.77
N ARG A 118 17.21 -2.61 -12.09
CA ARG A 118 18.54 -2.00 -12.11
C ARG A 118 19.51 -2.59 -11.10
N PHE A 119 19.03 -2.91 -9.90
CA PHE A 119 19.84 -3.35 -8.76
C PHE A 119 19.50 -4.77 -8.31
N LYS A 120 19.16 -5.63 -9.27
CA LYS A 120 18.71 -7.02 -9.01
C LYS A 120 19.64 -7.80 -8.08
N GLU A 121 20.96 -7.63 -8.21
CA GLU A 121 21.94 -8.35 -7.39
C GLU A 121 22.08 -7.79 -5.96
N GLN A 122 21.64 -6.53 -5.75
CA GLN A 122 21.69 -5.85 -4.46
C GLN A 122 20.38 -5.96 -3.67
N ILE A 123 19.31 -6.49 -4.30
CA ILE A 123 17.98 -6.60 -3.68
C ILE A 123 17.65 -8.08 -3.45
N GLY A 124 17.54 -8.46 -2.17
CA GLY A 124 17.05 -9.76 -1.75
C GLY A 124 15.61 -9.69 -1.28
N LEU A 125 14.72 -10.46 -1.91
CA LEU A 125 13.40 -10.77 -1.34
C LEU A 125 13.43 -12.22 -0.89
N SER A 126 13.18 -12.47 0.39
CA SER A 126 13.21 -13.83 0.93
C SER A 126 12.04 -14.04 1.88
N ASN A 127 11.41 -15.20 1.78
CA ASN A 127 10.60 -15.68 2.88
C ASN A 127 11.55 -16.21 3.95
N VAL A 128 11.30 -15.93 5.22
CA VAL A 128 12.05 -16.59 6.31
C VAL A 128 11.93 -18.12 6.20
N ASP A 129 10.83 -18.62 5.61
CA ASP A 129 10.67 -20.05 5.30
C ASP A 129 11.52 -20.54 4.09
N ASP A 130 12.01 -19.66 3.18
CA ASP A 130 12.77 -19.98 1.94
C ASP A 130 14.29 -19.80 2.04
N VAL A 131 14.78 -19.01 3.03
CA VAL A 131 16.12 -19.25 3.61
C VAL A 131 16.14 -20.75 3.98
N PRO A 132 17.23 -21.53 3.86
CA PRO A 132 17.22 -22.97 4.17
C PRO A 132 16.86 -23.26 5.64
N VAL A 133 15.57 -23.10 5.95
CA VAL A 133 14.81 -23.40 7.15
C VAL A 133 14.04 -24.70 6.87
N ILE A 134 14.61 -25.53 5.97
CA ILE A 134 14.39 -26.97 6.02
C ILE A 134 15.25 -27.45 7.20
N ALA A 135 14.62 -27.52 8.37
CA ALA A 135 15.10 -28.20 9.58
C ALA A 135 16.25 -27.55 10.38
N ILE A 136 16.30 -26.22 10.46
CA ILE A 136 17.19 -25.55 11.43
C ILE A 136 16.59 -25.66 12.84
N ARG A 137 17.28 -26.38 13.73
CA ARG A 137 16.99 -26.40 15.17
C ARG A 137 17.22 -24.98 15.74
N HIS A 138 16.44 -24.60 16.76
CA HIS A 138 16.44 -23.29 17.45
C HIS A 138 17.81 -22.62 17.74
N ALA A 139 18.91 -23.37 17.73
CA ALA A 139 20.26 -22.86 17.94
C ALA A 139 20.84 -22.18 16.69
N GLU A 140 20.67 -22.73 15.48
CA GLU A 140 21.39 -22.22 14.29
C GLU A 140 20.73 -20.94 13.74
N LEU A 141 19.42 -20.76 13.93
CA LEU A 141 18.74 -19.50 13.61
C LEU A 141 19.16 -18.39 14.60
N ARG A 142 19.43 -18.75 15.85
CA ARG A 142 19.98 -17.82 16.85
C ARG A 142 21.41 -17.45 16.51
N ASP A 143 22.23 -18.41 16.08
CA ASP A 143 23.61 -18.16 15.66
C ASP A 143 23.67 -17.30 14.39
N TYR A 144 22.77 -17.54 13.42
CA TYR A 144 22.60 -16.69 12.24
C TYR A 144 22.17 -15.28 12.63
N LEU A 145 21.20 -15.15 13.54
CA LEU A 145 20.78 -13.86 14.09
C LEU A 145 21.92 -13.18 14.87
N ILE A 146 22.72 -13.92 15.64
CA ILE A 146 23.87 -13.37 16.36
C ILE A 146 24.91 -12.85 15.37
N ASP A 147 25.24 -13.60 14.32
CA ASP A 147 26.14 -13.15 13.27
C ASP A 147 25.58 -11.93 12.53
N TRP A 148 24.27 -11.89 12.33
CA TRP A 148 23.55 -10.78 11.71
C TRP A 148 23.58 -9.51 12.57
N PHE A 149 23.27 -9.64 13.87
CA PHE A 149 23.38 -8.58 14.86
C PHE A 149 24.85 -8.22 15.19
N ALA A 150 25.80 -9.07 14.84
CA ALA A 150 27.22 -8.82 15.02
C ALA A 150 27.85 -8.08 13.83
N ASN A 151 27.14 -7.91 12.71
CA ASN A 151 27.60 -7.08 11.61
C ASN A 151 27.44 -5.59 11.99
N PRO A 152 28.53 -4.84 12.24
CA PRO A 152 28.45 -3.46 12.67
C PRO A 152 27.95 -2.51 11.56
N ASN A 153 27.99 -2.96 10.29
CA ASN A 153 27.60 -2.18 9.12
C ASN A 153 26.20 -2.54 8.60
N ALA A 154 25.43 -3.35 9.34
CA ALA A 154 24.06 -3.73 8.98
C ALA A 154 23.02 -2.96 9.80
N ALA A 155 22.01 -2.43 9.11
CA ALA A 155 20.86 -1.79 9.70
C ALA A 155 19.67 -2.77 9.73
N ILE A 156 19.30 -3.24 10.91
CA ILE A 156 18.15 -4.14 11.10
C ILE A 156 16.88 -3.33 11.42
N VAL A 157 15.87 -3.51 10.59
CA VAL A 157 14.58 -2.81 10.56
C VAL A 157 13.46 -3.80 10.82
N ALA A 158 12.92 -3.84 12.04
CA ALA A 158 11.74 -4.67 12.36
C ALA A 158 10.49 -3.79 12.44
N VAL A 159 9.47 -4.07 11.63
CA VAL A 159 8.29 -3.21 11.50
C VAL A 159 6.98 -3.97 11.67
N ASP A 160 6.01 -3.32 12.31
CA ASP A 160 4.62 -3.78 12.52
C ASP A 160 3.70 -2.53 12.51
N ALA A 161 2.48 -2.65 11.99
CA ALA A 161 1.46 -1.61 12.06
C ALA A 161 0.11 -2.11 12.63
N THR A 162 -0.36 -1.45 13.69
CA THR A 162 -1.72 -1.69 14.23
C THR A 162 -2.70 -0.57 13.85
N VAL A 163 -3.94 -0.93 13.48
CA VAL A 163 -5.05 0.00 13.21
C VAL A 163 -6.09 -0.03 14.33
N ILE A 164 -6.38 1.12 14.95
CA ILE A 164 -7.43 1.26 15.98
C ILE A 164 -8.77 1.57 15.29
N GLN A 165 -9.88 0.94 15.73
CA GLN A 165 -11.22 1.06 15.11
C GLN A 165 -11.81 2.50 15.03
N ARG A 166 -11.10 3.53 15.52
CA ARG A 166 -11.35 4.95 15.24
C ARG A 166 -10.07 5.80 15.13
N GLY A 167 -9.07 5.35 14.36
CA GLY A 167 -8.03 6.22 13.82
C GLY A 167 -6.62 5.62 13.86
N HIS A 168 -5.85 5.99 12.83
CA HIS A 168 -4.39 6.04 12.72
C HIS A 168 -3.58 4.77 12.98
N ALA A 169 -2.70 4.45 12.02
CA ALA A 169 -1.73 3.37 12.15
C ALA A 169 -0.32 3.88 12.45
N ARG A 170 0.52 3.12 13.18
CA ARG A 170 1.86 3.56 13.64
C ARG A 170 2.92 2.46 13.64
N ILE A 171 4.18 2.79 13.26
CA ILE A 171 5.33 1.86 13.06
C ILE A 171 6.65 2.39 13.66
N ARG A 172 7.62 1.50 14.00
CA ARG A 172 8.94 1.80 14.63
C ARG A 172 10.17 1.12 13.98
N VAL A 173 11.29 1.86 13.92
CA VAL A 173 12.70 1.37 13.99
C VAL A 173 13.42 2.27 15.01
N HIS A 174 14.23 1.68 15.91
CA HIS A 174 14.89 2.31 17.07
C HIS A 174 14.06 3.43 17.77
N GLU A 175 12.96 3.03 18.42
CA GLU A 175 12.07 3.83 19.28
C GLU A 175 11.41 5.09 18.70
N SER A 176 11.12 5.09 17.40
CA SER A 176 10.25 6.09 16.78
C SER A 176 8.78 5.61 16.67
N ARG A 177 7.80 6.53 16.78
CA ARG A 177 6.36 6.24 16.68
C ARG A 177 5.67 7.33 15.85
N TRP A 178 4.92 6.96 14.82
CA TRP A 178 4.33 7.93 13.88
C TRP A 178 2.87 7.65 13.56
N VAL A 179 2.03 8.68 13.44
CA VAL A 179 0.60 8.57 13.10
C VAL A 179 0.41 8.62 11.59
N VAL A 180 -0.12 7.55 11.00
CA VAL A 180 -0.46 7.47 9.58
C VAL A 180 -1.98 7.54 9.43
N GLY A 181 -2.52 8.76 9.41
CA GLY A 181 -3.84 9.12 8.83
C GLY A 181 -5.03 8.16 9.03
N ASN A 182 -6.04 8.26 8.18
CA ASN A 182 -7.11 7.26 8.11
C ASN A 182 -6.81 6.33 6.93
N VAL A 183 -5.99 5.31 7.18
CA VAL A 183 -5.47 4.41 6.15
C VAL A 183 -5.93 2.97 6.38
N THR A 184 -5.85 2.15 5.33
CA THR A 184 -6.11 0.72 5.45
C THR A 184 -4.95 0.01 6.17
N VAL A 185 -5.21 -1.18 6.73
CA VAL A 185 -4.13 -1.99 7.36
C VAL A 185 -2.96 -2.23 6.41
N PRO A 186 -3.16 -2.65 5.13
CA PRO A 186 -2.03 -2.81 4.22
C PRO A 186 -1.24 -1.53 3.94
N ASP A 187 -1.91 -0.37 3.87
CA ASP A 187 -1.23 0.91 3.63
C ASP A 187 -0.46 1.38 4.86
N ALA A 188 -0.95 1.03 6.06
CA ALA A 188 -0.21 1.21 7.29
C ALA A 188 1.07 0.39 7.29
N GLU A 189 0.97 -0.91 7.01
CA GLU A 189 2.14 -1.80 6.89
C GLU A 189 3.11 -1.35 5.79
N LEU A 190 2.60 -0.80 4.69
CA LEU A 190 3.48 -0.26 3.65
C LEU A 190 4.20 1.02 4.12
N SER A 191 3.48 1.92 4.81
CA SER A 191 4.08 3.08 5.45
C SER A 191 5.13 2.68 6.49
N ALA A 192 4.96 1.49 7.09
CA ALA A 192 5.83 0.91 8.09
C ALA A 192 7.22 0.70 7.55
N VAL A 193 7.25 -0.13 6.52
CA VAL A 193 8.44 -0.56 5.83
C VAL A 193 9.12 0.64 5.20
N SER A 194 8.37 1.51 4.53
CA SER A 194 8.90 2.73 3.92
C SER A 194 9.58 3.65 4.94
N THR A 195 8.96 3.87 6.10
CA THR A 195 9.57 4.68 7.16
C THR A 195 10.83 4.00 7.71
N GLY A 196 10.79 2.67 7.88
CA GLY A 196 11.95 1.91 8.33
C GLY A 196 13.14 2.02 7.38
N VAL A 197 12.91 1.93 6.06
CA VAL A 197 13.92 2.18 5.02
C VAL A 197 14.50 3.57 5.16
N LEU A 198 13.65 4.60 5.22
CA LEU A 198 14.09 5.99 5.31
C LEU A 198 14.91 6.26 6.57
N GLN A 199 14.57 5.63 7.70
CA GLN A 199 15.35 5.75 8.93
C GLN A 199 16.68 5.01 8.85
N ALA A 200 16.72 3.82 8.24
CA ALA A 200 17.97 3.08 8.04
C ALA A 200 18.96 3.90 7.20
N LEU A 201 18.48 4.56 6.15
CA LEU A 201 19.30 5.43 5.28
C LEU A 201 19.86 6.69 5.97
N LEU A 202 19.41 7.03 7.19
CA LEU A 202 19.99 8.10 8.00
C LEU A 202 21.19 7.64 8.83
N LEU A 203 21.44 6.33 8.91
CA LEU A 203 22.61 5.79 9.59
C LEU A 203 23.84 5.96 8.69
N ASP A 204 24.93 6.44 9.27
CA ASP A 204 26.22 6.51 8.59
C ASP A 204 26.88 5.12 8.55
N ASP A 205 27.72 4.89 7.53
CA ASP A 205 28.57 3.70 7.39
C ASP A 205 27.84 2.34 7.34
N ILE A 206 26.61 2.32 6.80
CA ILE A 206 25.87 1.08 6.57
C ILE A 206 26.03 0.55 5.14
N ASP A 207 26.34 -0.74 5.03
CA ASP A 207 26.45 -1.47 3.77
C ASP A 207 25.23 -2.38 3.54
N GLU A 208 24.45 -2.67 4.58
CA GLU A 208 23.34 -3.62 4.50
C GLU A 208 22.10 -3.09 5.22
N ILE A 209 20.93 -3.24 4.60
CA ILE A 209 19.62 -2.91 5.19
C ILE A 209 18.76 -4.15 5.19
N ASP A 210 18.31 -4.56 6.36
CA ASP A 210 17.57 -5.79 6.58
C ASP A 210 16.20 -5.52 7.18
N ILE A 211 15.15 -5.82 6.44
CA ILE A 211 13.78 -5.49 6.80
C ILE A 211 13.03 -6.76 7.18
N LEU A 212 12.44 -6.76 8.37
CA LEU A 212 11.58 -7.82 8.89
C LEU A 212 10.15 -7.31 8.97
N THR A 213 9.22 -7.99 8.29
CA THR A 213 7.79 -7.66 8.31
C THR A 213 6.93 -8.92 8.20
N ASP A 214 5.76 -8.93 8.83
CA ASP A 214 4.73 -9.95 8.67
C ASP A 214 3.71 -9.62 7.55
N SER A 215 3.91 -8.52 6.84
CA SER A 215 3.01 -8.06 5.78
C SER A 215 3.54 -8.43 4.40
N SER A 216 2.99 -9.52 3.84
CA SER A 216 3.27 -9.90 2.45
C SER A 216 2.88 -8.79 1.46
N THR A 217 1.82 -8.03 1.77
CA THR A 217 1.39 -6.91 0.93
C THR A 217 2.40 -5.76 0.94
N ALA A 218 3.08 -5.51 2.06
CA ALA A 218 4.12 -4.49 2.12
C ALA A 218 5.35 -4.91 1.29
N ILE A 219 5.73 -6.20 1.35
CA ILE A 219 6.84 -6.76 0.55
C ILE A 219 6.55 -6.63 -0.95
N ASP A 220 5.35 -7.01 -1.39
CA ASP A 220 4.97 -6.94 -2.80
C ASP A 220 4.95 -5.50 -3.34
N ARG A 221 4.72 -4.51 -2.47
CA ARG A 221 4.47 -3.12 -2.87
C ARG A 221 5.62 -2.16 -2.63
N ILE A 222 6.51 -2.41 -1.67
CA ILE A 222 7.51 -1.41 -1.25
C ILE A 222 8.42 -0.96 -2.39
N LEU A 223 8.75 -1.86 -3.32
CA LEU A 223 9.55 -1.54 -4.51
C LEU A 223 8.70 -1.38 -5.80
N ASP A 224 7.37 -1.53 -5.70
CA ASP A 224 6.45 -1.29 -6.81
C ASP A 224 6.03 0.18 -6.81
N CYS A 225 6.46 0.93 -7.83
CA CYS A 225 6.06 2.33 -8.00
C CYS A 225 4.80 2.49 -8.88
N SER A 226 4.13 1.39 -9.27
CA SER A 226 2.91 1.46 -10.07
C SER A 226 1.73 2.10 -9.29
N PRO A 227 0.68 2.60 -9.96
CA PRO A 227 -0.46 3.19 -9.26
C PRO A 227 -1.21 2.20 -8.36
N HIS A 228 -1.07 2.34 -7.05
CA HIS A 228 -1.79 1.59 -6.03
C HIS A 228 -2.06 2.42 -4.77
N SER A 229 -2.85 1.89 -3.84
CA SER A 229 -3.06 2.49 -2.51
C SER A 229 -1.75 2.50 -1.74
N GLY A 230 -1.37 3.64 -1.17
CA GLY A 230 -0.10 3.86 -0.50
C GLY A 230 1.10 4.10 -1.42
N GLN A 231 0.91 4.37 -2.73
CA GLN A 231 2.01 4.53 -3.71
C GLN A 231 3.09 5.52 -3.25
N GLN A 232 2.70 6.59 -2.56
CA GLN A 232 3.64 7.58 -2.02
C GLN A 232 4.74 6.97 -1.14
N TYR A 233 4.45 5.89 -0.42
CA TYR A 233 5.41 5.22 0.46
C TYR A 233 6.42 4.40 -0.35
N SER A 234 5.97 3.73 -1.40
CA SER A 234 6.84 3.02 -2.33
C SER A 234 7.73 3.98 -3.11
N LEU A 235 7.18 5.10 -3.58
CA LEU A 235 7.95 6.16 -4.25
C LEU A 235 9.00 6.75 -3.31
N ALA A 236 8.62 7.12 -2.09
CA ALA A 236 9.56 7.67 -1.12
C ALA A 236 10.70 6.68 -0.78
N ALA A 237 10.39 5.39 -0.64
CA ALA A 237 11.40 4.37 -0.40
C ALA A 237 12.33 4.20 -1.61
N CYS A 238 11.78 4.09 -2.82
CA CYS A 238 12.57 3.92 -4.04
C CYS A 238 13.44 5.15 -4.35
N ASP A 239 12.89 6.36 -4.24
CA ASP A 239 13.61 7.61 -4.47
C ASP A 239 14.80 7.77 -3.51
N ALA A 240 14.66 7.27 -2.27
CA ALA A 240 15.73 7.31 -1.28
C ALA A 240 16.75 6.17 -1.44
N LEU A 241 16.30 4.97 -1.82
CA LEU A 241 17.17 3.80 -2.01
C LEU A 241 18.02 3.91 -3.29
N GLU A 242 17.50 4.52 -4.35
CA GLU A 242 18.19 4.64 -5.64
C GLU A 242 19.61 5.24 -5.50
N PRO A 243 19.80 6.46 -4.93
CA PRO A 243 21.14 7.03 -4.80
C PRO A 243 22.03 6.23 -3.83
N TRP A 244 21.45 5.59 -2.81
CA TRP A 244 22.21 4.75 -1.89
C TRP A 244 22.75 3.50 -2.60
N LEU A 245 21.93 2.80 -3.37
CA LEU A 245 22.36 1.61 -4.13
C LEU A 245 23.35 1.96 -5.26
N GLU A 246 23.21 3.14 -5.87
CA GLU A 246 24.18 3.64 -6.87
C GLU A 246 25.56 3.97 -6.28
N ALA A 247 25.59 4.44 -5.03
CA ALA A 247 26.83 4.91 -4.41
C ALA A 247 27.87 3.79 -4.23
N ASN A 248 27.43 2.55 -3.99
CA ASN A 248 28.31 1.42 -3.73
C ASN A 248 27.67 0.10 -4.17
N PRO A 249 28.34 -0.70 -5.02
CA PRO A 249 27.81 -2.00 -5.46
C PRO A 249 27.71 -3.04 -4.34
N ASN A 250 28.37 -2.80 -3.20
CA ASN A 250 28.27 -3.67 -2.02
C ASN A 250 27.05 -3.33 -1.14
N HIS A 251 26.34 -2.24 -1.42
CA HIS A 251 25.12 -1.91 -0.68
C HIS A 251 24.03 -2.91 -1.00
N ILE A 252 23.47 -3.55 0.02
CA ILE A 252 22.47 -4.61 -0.13
C ILE A 252 21.24 -4.29 0.71
N ILE A 253 20.05 -4.45 0.13
CA ILE A 253 18.79 -4.44 0.85
C ILE A 253 18.15 -5.83 0.81
N ARG A 254 17.77 -6.35 1.97
CA ARG A 254 17.07 -7.64 2.09
C ARG A 254 15.76 -7.46 2.84
N ILE A 255 14.70 -8.05 2.30
CA ILE A 255 13.36 -7.98 2.88
C ILE A 255 12.89 -9.40 3.19
N TYR A 256 12.54 -9.62 4.45
CA TYR A 256 12.20 -10.90 5.03
C TYR A 256 10.75 -10.93 5.49
N TYR A 257 9.98 -11.85 4.90
CA TYR A 257 8.63 -12.15 5.38
C TYR A 257 8.67 -13.04 6.62
N THR A 258 8.10 -12.57 7.74
CA THR A 258 8.04 -13.31 9.01
C THR A 258 6.58 -13.52 9.43
N PRO A 259 5.99 -14.71 9.26
CA PRO A 259 4.57 -14.93 9.55
C PRO A 259 4.23 -14.79 11.04
N SER A 260 3.13 -14.10 11.34
CA SER A 260 2.70 -13.72 12.70
C SER A 260 2.17 -14.89 13.55
N ASP A 261 1.79 -16.02 12.94
CA ASP A 261 1.27 -17.21 13.61
C ASP A 261 2.36 -18.11 14.21
N ARG A 262 3.58 -18.05 13.65
CA ARG A 262 4.76 -18.79 14.13
C ARG A 262 5.60 -17.93 15.07
N ARG A 263 5.00 -17.69 16.24
CA ARG A 263 5.58 -17.14 17.49
C ARG A 263 7.00 -16.60 17.35
N TRP A 264 7.07 -15.27 17.36
CA TRP A 264 8.09 -14.32 17.80
C TRP A 264 9.19 -14.74 18.81
N GLY A 265 9.18 -15.98 19.33
CA GLY A 265 10.21 -16.53 20.20
C GLY A 265 11.58 -16.72 19.54
N TYR A 266 11.67 -16.56 18.21
CA TYR A 266 12.91 -16.65 17.45
C TYR A 266 13.54 -15.28 17.14
N LEU A 267 12.75 -14.20 17.16
CA LEU A 267 13.14 -12.84 16.79
C LEU A 267 12.60 -11.86 17.84
N PRO A 268 13.31 -11.68 18.97
CA PRO A 268 12.88 -10.81 20.07
C PRO A 268 12.54 -9.39 19.61
N ILE A 269 13.28 -8.87 18.63
CA ILE A 269 13.08 -7.51 18.09
C ILE A 269 11.75 -7.35 17.34
N HIS A 270 11.30 -8.39 16.63
CA HIS A 270 10.00 -8.40 15.97
C HIS A 270 8.90 -8.57 17.04
N ALA A 271 9.12 -9.43 18.06
CA ALA A 271 8.18 -9.64 19.17
C ALA A 271 7.90 -8.33 19.92
N GLU A 272 8.96 -7.59 20.20
CA GLU A 272 8.91 -6.27 20.81
C GLU A 272 8.17 -5.27 19.93
N ALA A 273 8.41 -5.25 18.62
CA ALA A 273 7.66 -4.39 17.69
C ALA A 273 6.14 -4.66 17.76
N HIS A 274 5.73 -5.93 17.82
CA HIS A 274 4.33 -6.34 17.93
C HIS A 274 3.68 -5.97 19.26
N GLU A 275 4.31 -6.32 20.38
CA GLU A 275 3.80 -5.98 21.71
C GLU A 275 3.74 -4.47 21.94
N LEU A 276 4.67 -3.70 21.35
CA LEU A 276 4.64 -2.24 21.39
C LEU A 276 3.53 -1.64 20.53
N ALA A 277 3.22 -2.23 19.38
CA ALA A 277 2.07 -1.82 18.57
C ALA A 277 0.75 -2.13 19.29
N ARG A 278 0.69 -3.25 20.05
CA ARG A 278 -0.49 -3.70 20.82
C ARG A 278 -0.68 -3.03 22.17
N GLY A 279 0.37 -2.64 22.88
CA GLY A 279 0.33 -1.96 24.19
C GLY A 279 -0.30 -0.55 24.17
N LEU A 280 -0.87 -0.15 23.03
CA LEU A 280 -1.57 1.10 22.77
C LEU A 280 -3.10 0.92 22.65
N GLN A 281 -3.62 -0.30 22.87
CA GLN A 281 -5.05 -0.58 23.09
C GLN A 281 -5.54 -0.03 24.44
#